data_AF-A0A5K1D7D8-F1
#
_entry.id   AF-A0A5K1D7D8-F1
#
_cell.length_a   1.000
_cell.length_b   1.000
_cell.length_c   1.000
_cell.angle_alpha   90.00
_cell.angle_beta   90.00
_cell.angle_gamma   90.00
#
_symmetry.space_group_name_H-M   'P 1'
#
loop_
_entity.id
_entity.type
_entity.pdbx_description
1 polymer ?
#
loop_
_entity_poly.entity_id
_entity_poly.type
_entity_poly.pdbx_seq_one_letter_code
_entity_poly.pdbx_strand_id
1 'polypeptide(L)' 'VVKEIVDPSAKIVFKPNTADDPHKRKPDISKAKELLNWEPKVPLKEGLPLMVTDFRKRVMNDDN' A
#
# COMPACT_ATOMS: atom_id res chain seq x y z
N VAL A 1 2.16 9.63 -5.83
CA VAL A 1 2.39 8.16 -6.00
C VAL A 1 1.11 7.33 -6.14
N VAL A 2 0.25 7.16 -5.11
CA VAL A 2 -0.93 6.27 -5.23
C VAL A 2 -1.91 6.77 -6.28
N LYS A 3 -2.31 8.05 -6.19
CA LYS A 3 -3.20 8.68 -7.18
C LYS A 3 -2.64 8.56 -8.61
N GLU A 4 -1.36 8.84 -8.81
CA GLU A 4 -0.71 8.73 -10.13
C GLU A 4 -0.74 7.30 -10.71
N ILE A 5 -0.59 6.28 -9.86
CA ILE A 5 -0.48 4.88 -10.30
C ILE A 5 -1.85 4.22 -10.47
N VAL A 6 -2.82 4.55 -9.60
CA VAL A 6 -4.15 3.93 -9.58
C VAL A 6 -5.10 4.64 -10.55
N ASP A 7 -5.29 5.95 -10.35
CA ASP A 7 -6.18 6.81 -11.13
C ASP A 7 -5.83 8.30 -10.90
N PRO A 8 -5.16 8.95 -11.87
CA PRO A 8 -4.81 10.37 -11.79
C PRO A 8 -6.02 11.32 -11.67
N SER A 9 -7.22 10.86 -12.06
CA SER A 9 -8.45 11.65 -12.01
C SER A 9 -9.17 11.59 -10.66
N ALA A 10 -8.74 10.70 -9.75
CA ALA A 10 -9.38 10.51 -8.45
C ALA A 10 -9.39 11.80 -7.61
N LYS A 11 -10.55 12.11 -7.02
CA LYS A 11 -10.72 13.27 -6.13
C LYS A 11 -10.25 12.93 -4.71
N ILE A 12 -9.47 13.82 -4.10
CA ILE A 12 -9.06 13.70 -2.70
C ILE A 12 -10.13 14.34 -1.84
N VAL A 13 -10.65 13.60 -0.85
CA VAL A 13 -11.65 14.07 0.11
C VAL A 13 -11.12 13.87 1.51
N PHE A 14 -11.16 14.93 2.33
CA PHE A 14 -10.75 14.87 3.73
C PHE A 14 -11.95 14.56 4.62
N LYS A 15 -11.80 13.58 5.51
CA LYS A 15 -12.80 13.19 6.50
C LYS A 15 -12.19 13.25 7.90
N PRO A 16 -12.99 13.44 8.97
CA PRO A 16 -12.50 13.32 10.34
C PRO A 16 -11.81 11.96 10.57
N ASN A 17 -10.76 11.95 11.38
CA ASN A 17 -10.07 10.72 11.74
C ASN A 17 -10.96 9.85 12.63
N THR A 18 -10.74 8.54 12.63
CA THR A 18 -11.30 7.64 13.64
C THR A 18 -10.61 7.91 14.99
N ALA A 19 -11.33 7.73 16.10
CA ALA A 19 -10.82 8.05 17.44
C ALA A 19 -9.60 7.20 17.83
N ASP A 20 -9.53 5.95 17.32
CA ASP A 20 -8.56 4.95 17.75
C ASP A 20 -7.33 4.83 16.84
N ASP A 21 -7.28 5.54 15.71
CA ASP A 21 -6.15 5.40 14.78
C ASP A 21 -4.97 6.32 15.16
N PRO A 22 -3.79 5.75 15.46
CA PRO A 22 -2.58 6.53 15.67
C PRO A 22 -2.17 7.24 14.38
N HIS A 23 -1.93 8.54 14.50
CA HIS A 23 -1.61 9.43 13.37
C HIS A 23 -0.38 9.01 12.55
N LYS A 24 0.62 8.36 13.17
CA LYS A 24 1.87 7.96 12.50
C LYS A 24 2.38 6.65 13.07
N ARG A 25 2.96 5.81 12.20
CA ARG A 25 3.65 4.56 12.55
C ARG A 25 4.98 4.49 11.80
N LYS A 26 6.04 4.04 12.49
CA LYS A 26 7.36 3.77 11.90
C LYS A 26 7.97 2.56 12.61
N PRO A 27 7.91 1.35 12.02
CA PRO A 27 8.47 0.17 12.65
C PRO A 27 10.01 0.24 12.64
N ASP A 28 10.62 -0.11 13.76
CA ASP A 28 12.02 -0.49 13.81
C ASP A 28 12.15 -1.97 13.40
N ILE A 29 12.97 -2.23 12.39
CA ILE A 29 13.17 -3.56 11.81
C ILE A 29 14.57 -4.13 12.09
N SER A 30 15.35 -3.50 12.98
CA SER A 30 16.76 -3.89 13.27
C SER A 30 16.86 -5.35 13.71
N LYS A 31 15.93 -5.81 14.57
CA LYS A 31 15.88 -7.21 15.03
C LYS A 31 15.68 -8.22 13.89
N ALA A 32 14.86 -7.90 12.89
CA ALA A 32 14.63 -8.77 11.74
C ALA A 32 15.85 -8.82 10.82
N LYS A 33 16.55 -7.69 10.66
CA LYS A 33 17.82 -7.63 9.91
C LYS A 33 18.90 -8.47 10.60
N GLU A 34 19.09 -8.30 11.90
CA GLU A 34 20.15 -8.97 12.66
C GLU A 34 19.92 -10.47 12.80
N LEU A 35 18.70 -10.88 13.15
CA LEU A 35 18.43 -12.27 13.50
C LEU A 35 18.02 -13.12 12.29
N LEU A 36 17.41 -12.51 11.27
CA LEU A 36 16.82 -13.22 10.14
C LEU A 36 17.48 -12.88 8.81
N ASN A 37 18.44 -11.93 8.80
CA ASN A 37 19.00 -11.36 7.58
C ASN A 37 17.89 -10.91 6.61
N TRP A 38 16.81 -10.36 7.16
CA TRP A 38 15.59 -10.02 6.42
C TRP A 38 15.36 -8.52 6.40
N GLU A 39 14.96 -8.01 5.23
CA GLU A 39 14.47 -6.66 5.03
C GLU A 39 13.52 -6.59 3.81
N PRO A 40 12.63 -5.58 3.74
CA PRO A 40 11.78 -5.38 2.57
C PRO A 40 12.64 -5.05 1.34
N LYS A 41 12.49 -5.85 0.28
CA LYS A 41 13.26 -5.71 -0.97
C LYS A 41 12.51 -4.95 -2.08
N VAL A 42 11.20 -4.81 -1.94
CA VAL A 42 10.33 -4.23 -2.98
C VAL A 42 10.00 -2.78 -2.61
N PRO A 43 10.47 -1.77 -3.37
CA PRO A 43 10.10 -0.38 -3.19
C PRO A 43 8.62 -0.12 -3.47
N LEU A 44 8.05 0.91 -2.85
CA LEU A 44 6.63 1.27 -3.02
C LEU A 44 6.25 1.51 -4.50
N LYS A 45 7.12 2.18 -5.27
CA LYS A 45 6.89 2.48 -6.69
C LYS A 45 6.80 1.23 -7.55
N GLU A 46 7.47 0.15 -7.16
CA GLU A 46 7.46 -1.13 -7.86
C GLU A 46 6.31 -2.02 -7.39
N GLY A 47 6.01 -2.01 -6.08
CA GLY A 47 4.94 -2.83 -5.51
C GLY A 47 3.52 -2.35 -5.87
N LEU A 48 3.29 -1.04 -5.98
CA LEU A 48 1.95 -0.48 -6.25
C LEU A 48 1.35 -0.96 -7.59
N PRO A 49 2.08 -0.96 -8.74
CA PRO A 49 1.55 -1.50 -10.00
C PRO A 49 1.16 -2.98 -9.95
N LEU A 50 1.89 -3.80 -9.18
CA LEU A 50 1.57 -5.22 -8.99
C LEU A 50 0.23 -5.38 -8.29
N MET A 51 0.03 -4.61 -7.22
CA MET A 51 -1.24 -4.57 -6.50
C MET A 51 -2.39 -4.11 -7.40
N VAL A 52 -2.21 -3.03 -8.17
CA VAL A 52 -3.25 -2.54 -9.09
C VAL A 52 -3.64 -3.59 -10.14
N THR A 53 -2.65 -4.29 -10.70
CA THR A 53 -2.90 -5.34 -11.70
C THR A 53 -3.73 -6.48 -11.11
N ASP A 54 -3.35 -6.94 -9.93
CA ASP A 54 -4.04 -8.01 -9.19
C ASP A 54 -5.47 -7.60 -8.80
N PHE A 55 -5.66 -6.39 -8.25
CA PHE A 55 -6.99 -5.88 -7.90
C PHE A 55 -7.88 -5.68 -9.13
N ARG A 56 -7.36 -5.16 -10.24
CA ARG A 56 -8.13 -5.04 -11.49
C ARG A 56 -8.63 -6.41 -11.95
N LYS A 57 -7.80 -7.45 -11.89
CA LYS A 57 -8.24 -8.81 -12.22
C LYS A 57 -9.33 -9.30 -11.29
N ARG A 58 -9.15 -9.18 -9.96
CA ARG A 58 -10.14 -9.68 -9.00
C ARG A 58 -11.48 -8.94 -9.08
N VAL A 59 -11.46 -7.63 -9.23
CA VAL A 59 -12.69 -6.80 -9.25
C VAL A 59 -13.40 -6.85 -10.60
N MET A 60 -12.67 -7.05 -11.71
CA MET A 60 -13.27 -7.12 -13.05
C MET A 60 -13.61 -8.56 -13.48
N ASN A 61 -13.16 -9.58 -12.75
CA ASN A 61 -13.51 -10.98 -13.00
C ASN A 61 -14.66 -11.49 -12.11
N ASP A 62 -15.41 -10.60 -11.45
CA ASP A 62 -16.75 -10.93 -10.97
C ASP A 62 -17.70 -10.91 -12.18
N ASP A 63 -17.68 -12.01 -12.95
CA ASP A 63 -18.79 -12.60 -13.72
C ASP A 63 -18.22 -13.62 -14.75
N ASN A 64 -17.95 -14.84 -14.27
CA ASN A 64 -18.17 -16.12 -14.97
C ASN A 64 -18.13 -17.27 -13.96
#